data_AF-A0A6L3VW33-F1
#
_entry.id   AF-A0A6L3VW33-F1
#
_cell.length_a   1.000
_cell.length_b   1.000
_cell.length_c   1.000
_cell.angle_alpha   90.00
_cell.angle_beta   90.00
_cell.angle_gamma   90.00
#
_symmetry.space_group_name_H-M   'P 1'
#
loop_
_entity.id
_entity.type
_entity.pdbx_description
1 polymer ?
#
loop_
_entity_poly.entity_id
_entity_poly.type
_entity_poly.pdbx_seq_one_letter_code
_entity_poly.pdbx_strand_id
1 'polypeptide(L)' 'PDAAAPTIEEMRAHLERAGLGRQKWPEELHAVEDFPRTASGKIQKFLLRRDIAMRA' A
#
# COMPACT_ATOMS: atom_id res chain seq x y z
N PRO A 1 -2.12 -2.27 -17.42
CA PRO A 1 -3.49 -2.82 -17.21
C PRO A 1 -3.37 -4.34 -17.07
N ASP A 2 -3.98 -4.95 -16.06
CA ASP A 2 -3.88 -6.40 -15.72
C ASP A 2 -2.59 -6.87 -15.01
N ALA A 3 -1.76 -5.96 -14.51
CA ALA A 3 -0.70 -6.37 -13.60
C ALA A 3 -1.31 -6.75 -12.24
N ALA A 4 -1.08 -7.98 -11.79
CA ALA A 4 -1.42 -8.39 -10.43
C ALA A 4 -0.71 -7.50 -9.41
N ALA A 5 -1.34 -7.28 -8.25
CA ALA A 5 -0.67 -6.60 -7.16
C ALA A 5 0.59 -7.39 -6.75
N PRO A 6 1.71 -6.70 -6.45
CA PRO A 6 2.92 -7.38 -6.03
C PRO A 6 2.69 -8.08 -4.69
N THR A 7 3.45 -9.13 -4.43
CA THR A 7 3.51 -9.74 -3.10
C THR A 7 4.34 -8.89 -2.14
N ILE A 8 4.26 -9.18 -0.84
CA ILE A 8 5.09 -8.49 0.16
C ILE A 8 6.59 -8.84 -0.05
N GLU A 9 6.90 -10.04 -0.51
CA GLU A 9 8.26 -10.48 -0.83
C GLU A 9 8.83 -9.71 -2.03
N GLU A 10 8.05 -9.56 -3.10
CA GLU A 10 8.45 -8.77 -4.27
C GLU A 10 8.66 -7.30 -3.91
N MET A 11 7.80 -6.74 -3.06
CA MET A 11 7.95 -5.38 -2.53
C MET A 11 9.26 -5.25 -1.73
N ARG A 12 9.55 -6.19 -0.82
CA ARG A 12 10.79 -6.19 -0.03
C ARG A 12 12.03 -6.28 -0.92
N ALA A 13 12.05 -7.18 -1.89
CA ALA A 13 13.14 -7.30 -2.85
C ALA A 13 13.33 -6.02 -3.67
N HIS A 14 12.25 -5.36 -4.07
CA HIS A 14 12.32 -4.06 -4.73
C HIS A 14 12.94 -2.98 -3.83
N LEU A 15 12.49 -2.87 -2.58
CA LEU A 15 12.97 -1.87 -1.61
C LEU A 15 14.43 -2.11 -1.22
N GLU A 16 14.86 -3.37 -1.13
CA GLU A 16 16.26 -3.74 -0.90
C GLU A 16 17.16 -3.27 -2.04
N ARG A 17 16.78 -3.56 -3.29
CA ARG A 17 17.51 -3.09 -4.48
C ARG A 17 17.53 -1.57 -4.60
N ALA A 18 16.48 -0.89 -4.10
CA ALA A 18 16.42 0.56 -4.04
C ALA A 18 17.28 1.17 -2.91
N GLY A 19 17.88 0.35 -2.04
CA GLY A 19 18.69 0.79 -0.91
C GLY A 19 17.88 1.45 0.21
N LEU A 20 16.57 1.19 0.28
CA LEU A 20 15.73 1.77 1.32
C LEU A 20 15.98 1.05 2.65
N GLY A 21 16.26 1.81 3.72
CA GLY A 21 16.42 1.23 5.06
C GLY A 21 15.20 0.42 5.51
N ARG A 22 15.44 -0.73 6.14
CA ARG A 22 14.41 -1.70 6.55
C ARG A 22 13.30 -1.12 7.44
N GLN A 23 13.60 -0.10 8.24
CA GLN A 23 12.63 0.60 9.08
C GLN A 23 11.54 1.36 8.29
N LYS A 24 11.74 1.54 6.99
CA LYS A 24 10.77 2.16 6.08
C LYS A 24 10.02 1.14 5.23
N TRP A 25 10.29 -0.15 5.42
CA TRP A 25 9.61 -1.19 4.68
C TRP A 25 8.20 -1.37 5.26
N PRO A 26 7.19 -1.62 4.41
CA PRO A 26 5.85 -1.91 4.89
C PRO A 26 5.84 -3.27 5.61
N GLU A 27 5.08 -3.34 6.69
CA GLU A 27 4.82 -4.58 7.43
C GLU A 27 3.77 -5.44 6.69
N GLU A 28 2.78 -4.78 6.10
CA GLU A 28 1.66 -5.38 5.37
C GLU A 28 1.47 -4.70 4.02
N LEU A 29 0.91 -5.45 3.05
CA LEU A 29 0.57 -4.94 1.73
C LEU A 29 -0.88 -5.32 1.39
N HIS A 30 -1.70 -4.32 1.11
CA HIS A 30 -3.12 -4.49 0.82
C HIS A 30 -3.43 -3.95 -0.58
N ALA A 31 -3.94 -4.82 -1.46
CA ALA A 31 -4.40 -4.42 -2.78
C ALA A 31 -5.82 -3.85 -2.71
N VAL A 32 -6.06 -2.75 -3.41
CA VAL A 32 -7.37 -2.12 -3.56
C VAL A 32 -7.61 -1.78 -5.01
N GLU A 33 -8.86 -1.86 -5.45
CA GLU A 33 -9.23 -1.52 -6.83
C GLU A 33 -9.14 -0.01 -7.09
N ASP A 34 -9.51 0.81 -6.11
CA ASP A 34 -9.32 2.26 -6.15
C ASP A 34 -9.11 2.85 -4.75
N PHE A 35 -8.49 4.02 -4.68
CA PHE A 35 -8.30 4.77 -3.46
C PHE A 35 -9.50 5.66 -3.15
N PRO A 36 -9.96 5.75 -1.89
CA PRO A 36 -11.00 6.68 -1.51
C PRO A 36 -10.49 8.12 -1.67
N ARG A 37 -11.23 8.95 -2.40
CA ARG A 37 -10.82 10.31 -2.75
C ARG A 37 -11.84 11.37 -2.35
N THR A 38 -11.38 12.60 -2.15
CA THR A 38 -12.24 13.78 -2.05
C THR A 38 -12.82 14.14 -3.42
N ALA A 39 -13.78 15.06 -3.47
CA ALA A 39 -14.30 15.60 -4.74
C ALA A 39 -13.21 16.23 -5.64
N SER A 40 -12.11 16.70 -5.03
CA SER A 40 -10.93 17.22 -5.74
C SER A 40 -9.86 16.15 -6.04
N GLY A 41 -10.13 14.87 -5.79
CA GLY A 41 -9.25 13.74 -6.13
C GLY A 41 -8.16 13.42 -5.11
N LYS A 42 -8.10 14.11 -3.97
CA LYS A 42 -7.09 13.84 -2.92
C LYS A 42 -7.42 12.55 -2.17
N ILE A 43 -6.41 11.73 -1.86
CA ILE A 43 -6.59 10.49 -1.09
C ILE A 43 -7.03 10.80 0.35
N GLN A 44 -8.12 10.17 0.78
CA GLN A 44 -8.66 10.28 2.13
C GLN A 44 -8.03 9.23 3.06
N LYS A 45 -6.80 9.47 3.52
CA LYS A 45 -6.02 8.51 4.34
C LYS A 45 -6.72 8.03 5.61
N PHE A 46 -7.63 8.80 6.18
CA PHE A 46 -8.37 8.39 7.39
C PHE A 46 -9.31 7.20 7.11
N LEU A 47 -9.92 7.14 5.91
CA LEU A 47 -10.74 6.02 5.49
C LEU A 47 -9.91 4.76 5.29
N LEU A 48 -8.70 4.89 4.71
CA LEU A 48 -7.76 3.78 4.56
C LEU A 48 -7.34 3.20 5.92
N ARG A 49 -7.01 4.06 6.89
CA ARG A 49 -6.68 3.61 8.26
C ARG A 49 -7.84 2.87 8.92
N ARG A 50 -9.07 3.37 8.75
CA ARG A 50 -10.28 2.70 9.26
C ARG A 50 -10.48 1.34 8.59
N ASP A 51 -10.31 1.26 7.28
CA ASP A 51 -10.45 0.02 6.51
C ASP A 51 -9.46 -1.05 6.98
N ILE A 52 -8.18 -0.70 7.11
CA ILE A 52 -7.13 -1.61 7.62
C ILE A 52 -7.49 -2.08 9.04
N ALA A 53 -7.90 -1.18 9.92
CA ALA A 53 -8.25 -1.52 11.30
C ALA A 53 -9.48 -2.43 11.43
N MET A 54 -10.35 -2.51 10.41
CA MET A 54 -11.50 -3.43 10.40
C MET A 54 -11.18 -4.81 9.78
N ARG A 55 -10.04 -4.92 9.08
CA ARG A 55 -9.59 -6.17 8.43
C ARG A 55 -8.69 -7.03 9.32
N ALA A 56 -8.00 -6.39 10.27
CA ALA A 56 -7.18 -7.03 11.29
C ALA A 56 -8.04 -7.56 12.44
#